data_AF-A0A1Q7ALL1-F1
#
_entry.id   AF-A0A1Q7ALL1-F1
#
_cell.length_a   1.000
_cell.length_b   1.000
_cell.length_c   1.000
_cell.angle_alpha   90.00
_cell.angle_beta   90.00
_cell.angle_gamma   90.00
#
_symmetry.space_group_name_H-M   'P 1'
#
loop_
_entity.id
_entity.type
_entity.pdbx_description
1 polymer ?
#
loop_
_entity_poly.entity_id
_entity_poly.type
_entity_poly.pdbx_seq_one_letter_code
_entity_poly.pdbx_strand_id
1 'polypeptide(L)' 'MLKGTRDGILKKVQPVSIHGQVTWDVFFTDIEDPDGQVTVARIGPEAVIGTNLEPGDRIQVEYVLGAAVKVTRVVPTTTS' A
#
# COMPACT_ATOMS: atom_id res chain seq x y z
N MET A 1 11.07 7.47 -1.68
CA MET A 1 10.95 8.57 -0.69
C MET A 1 11.75 8.17 0.55
N LEU A 2 12.57 9.05 1.14
CA LEU A 2 13.39 8.67 2.30
C LEU A 2 12.55 8.49 3.58
N LYS A 3 11.54 9.33 3.79
CA LYS A 3 10.51 9.18 4.82
C LYS A 3 9.27 9.93 4.35
N GLY A 4 8.07 9.42 4.63
CA GLY A 4 6.83 10.10 4.29
C GLY A 4 5.72 9.12 3.92
N THR A 5 4.60 9.66 3.46
CA THR A 5 3.41 8.89 3.10
C THR A 5 3.06 9.14 1.65
N ARG A 6 2.46 8.14 1.01
CA ARG A 6 1.93 8.24 -0.34
C ARG A 6 0.52 7.70 -0.39
N ASP A 7 -0.40 8.51 -0.89
CA ASP A 7 -1.78 8.11 -1.08
C ASP A 7 -1.95 7.50 -2.47
N GLY A 8 -2.88 6.55 -2.59
CA GLY A 8 -3.11 5.90 -3.86
C GLY A 8 -4.36 5.06 -3.91
N ILE A 9 -4.67 4.60 -5.13
CA ILE A 9 -5.75 3.64 -5.38
C ILE A 9 -5.14 2.26 -5.55
N LEU A 10 -5.53 1.34 -4.67
CA LEU A 10 -5.07 -0.03 -4.70
C LEU A 10 -5.54 -0.71 -6.00
N LYS A 11 -4.63 -1.36 -6.69
CA LYS A 11 -4.92 -2.16 -7.90
C LYS A 11 -4.86 -3.65 -7.63
N LYS A 12 -3.90 -4.08 -6.80
CA LYS A 12 -3.67 -5.48 -6.50
C LYS A 12 -2.81 -5.62 -5.24
N VAL A 13 -3.03 -6.69 -4.49
CA VAL A 13 -2.09 -7.18 -3.48
C VAL A 13 -1.69 -8.59 -3.88
N GLN A 14 -0.40 -8.89 -3.86
CA GLN A 14 0.12 -10.21 -4.19
C GLN A 14 1.06 -10.70 -3.09
N PRO A 15 0.85 -11.90 -2.52
CA PRO A 15 1.85 -12.51 -1.66
C PRO A 15 3.08 -12.89 -2.48
N VAL A 16 4.26 -12.65 -1.90
CA VAL A 16 5.56 -13.01 -2.46
C VAL A 16 6.36 -13.73 -1.39
N SER A 17 6.70 -14.98 -1.65
CA SER A 17 7.57 -15.76 -0.77
C SER A 17 9.03 -15.56 -1.14
N ILE A 18 9.81 -15.01 -0.22
CA ILE A 18 11.25 -14.79 -0.36
C ILE A 18 11.92 -15.55 0.77
N HIS A 19 12.71 -16.58 0.45
CA HIS A 19 13.42 -17.42 1.44
C HIS A 19 12.52 -17.99 2.57
N GLY A 20 11.26 -18.30 2.28
CA GLY A 20 10.30 -18.85 3.25
C GLY A 20 9.56 -17.78 4.07
N GLN A 21 9.88 -16.50 3.92
CA GLN A 21 9.09 -15.40 4.49
C GLN A 21 8.12 -14.87 3.45
N VAL A 22 6.85 -14.74 3.86
CA VAL A 22 5.82 -14.11 3.02
C VAL A 22 5.90 -12.60 3.21
N THR A 23 6.16 -11.92 2.09
CA THR A 23 6.03 -10.46 1.94
C THR A 23 4.84 -10.18 1.02
N TRP A 24 4.42 -8.93 0.94
CA TRP A 24 3.29 -8.54 0.10
C TRP A 24 3.72 -7.43 -0.85
N ASP A 25 3.53 -7.66 -2.15
CA ASP A 25 3.63 -6.61 -3.16
C ASP A 25 2.27 -5.90 -3.28
N VAL A 26 2.26 -4.61 -3.00
CA VAL A 26 1.11 -3.71 -3.05
C VAL A 26 1.24 -2.84 -4.29
N PHE A 27 0.33 -3.04 -5.23
CA PHE A 27 0.27 -2.32 -6.50
C PHE A 27 -0.77 -1.22 -6.40
N PHE A 28 -0.38 0.02 -6.65
CA PHE A 28 -1.30 1.16 -6.57
C PHE A 28 -0.92 2.26 -7.57
N THR A 29 -1.89 3.06 -7.96
CA THR A 29 -1.68 4.29 -8.74
C THR A 29 -1.80 5.49 -7.81
N ASP A 30 -1.34 6.64 -8.28
CA ASP A 30 -1.53 7.89 -7.56
C ASP A 30 -3.03 8.20 -7.40
N ILE A 31 -3.42 8.87 -6.32
CA ILE A 31 -4.82 9.23 -6.07
C ILE A 31 -5.27 10.36 -7.00
N GLU A 32 -4.34 11.24 -7.40
CA GLU A 32 -4.60 12.33 -8.34
C GLU A 32 -4.56 11.87 -9.80
N ASP A 33 -3.94 10.71 -10.07
CA ASP A 33 -3.84 10.10 -11.40
C ASP A 33 -4.13 8.57 -11.34
N PRO A 34 -5.42 8.17 -11.21
CA PRO A 34 -5.81 6.77 -10.98
C PRO A 34 -5.60 5.85 -12.18
N ASP A 35 -5.41 6.40 -13.39
CA ASP A 35 -5.06 5.66 -14.61
C ASP A 35 -3.58 5.80 -14.98
N GLY A 36 -2.80 6.43 -14.10
CA GLY A 36 -1.38 6.68 -14.27
C GLY A 36 -0.48 5.46 -14.06
N GLN A 37 0.79 5.75 -13.80
CA GLN A 37 1.79 4.72 -13.60
C GLN A 37 1.53 3.90 -12.33
N VAL A 38 1.49 2.57 -12.47
CA VAL A 38 1.43 1.65 -11.33
C VAL A 38 2.75 1.68 -10.57
N THR A 39 2.66 2.01 -9.28
CA THR A 39 3.74 1.90 -8.31
C THR A 39 3.63 0.57 -7.57
N VAL A 40 4.77 -0.04 -7.25
CA VAL A 40 4.86 -1.26 -6.43
C VAL A 40 5.58 -0.93 -5.13
N ALA A 41 4.92 -1.21 -4.00
CA ALA A 41 5.54 -1.18 -2.68
C ALA A 41 5.57 -2.60 -2.10
N ARG A 42 6.74 -3.04 -1.63
CA ARG A 42 6.89 -4.32 -0.93
C ARG A 42 6.81 -4.10 0.57
N ILE A 43 5.96 -4.88 1.21
CA ILE A 43 5.66 -4.81 2.64
C ILE A 43 6.15 -6.11 3.30
N GLY A 44 6.98 -5.97 4.33
CA GLY A 44 7.50 -7.09 5.11
C GLY A 44 6.40 -7.79 5.95
N PRO A 45 6.64 -9.01 6.43
CA PRO A 45 5.71 -9.73 7.31
C PRO A 45 5.42 -9.00 8.63
N GLU A 46 6.36 -8.19 9.11
CA GLU A 46 6.22 -7.38 10.33
C GLU A 46 5.40 -6.10 10.14
N ALA A 47 5.14 -5.71 8.90
CA ALA A 47 4.46 -4.47 8.59
C ALA A 47 2.94 -4.62 8.68
N VAL A 48 2.28 -3.60 9.23
CA VAL A 48 0.83 -3.63 9.46
C VAL A 48 0.12 -3.40 8.13
N ILE A 49 -0.55 -4.45 7.65
CA ILE A 49 -1.55 -4.37 6.59
C ILE A 49 -2.90 -4.28 7.29
N GLY A 50 -3.61 -3.17 7.10
CA GLY A 50 -5.01 -3.08 7.55
C GLY A 50 -5.80 -4.26 6.98
N THR A 51 -6.55 -4.98 7.82
CA THR A 51 -7.33 -6.13 7.37
C THR A 51 -8.30 -5.74 6.24
N ASN A 52 -8.36 -6.58 5.20
CA ASN A 52 -9.30 -6.49 4.07
C ASN A 52 -9.02 -5.35 3.06
N LEU A 53 -7.81 -5.31 2.50
CA LEU A 53 -7.49 -4.46 1.35
C LEU A 53 -8.04 -5.06 0.05
N GLU A 54 -8.83 -4.28 -0.69
CA GLU A 54 -9.47 -4.71 -1.93
C GLU A 54 -9.12 -3.74 -3.09
N PRO A 55 -8.95 -4.22 -4.33
CA PRO A 55 -8.76 -3.34 -5.48
C PRO A 55 -9.85 -2.25 -5.55
N GLY A 56 -9.43 -1.01 -5.76
CA GLY A 56 -10.28 0.18 -5.72
C GLY A 56 -10.23 0.94 -4.39
N ASP A 57 -9.70 0.33 -3.32
CA ASP A 57 -9.53 1.02 -2.04
C ASP A 57 -8.56 2.20 -2.16
N ARG A 58 -8.92 3.30 -1.50
CA ARG A 58 -7.96 4.35 -1.16
C ARG A 58 -7.05 3.81 -0.08
N ILE A 59 -5.76 3.91 -0.30
CA ILE A 59 -4.73 3.47 0.65
C ILE A 59 -3.73 4.59 0.89
N GLN A 60 -3.10 4.52 2.05
CA GLN A 60 -1.92 5.31 2.40
C GLN A 60 -0.77 4.36 2.69
N VAL A 61 0.34 4.54 1.98
CA VAL A 61 1.57 3.77 2.15
C VAL A 61 2.59 4.62 2.89
N GLU A 62 3.08 4.11 4.03
CA GLU A 62 4.10 4.79 4.83
C GLU A 62 5.49 4.24 4.51
N TYR A 63 6.44 5.16 4.32
CA TYR A 63 7.83 4.86 4.01
C TYR A 63 8.77 5.34 5.11
N VAL A 64 9.73 4.50 5.47
CA VAL A 64 10.87 4.81 6.35
C VAL A 64 12.15 4.29 5.69
N LEU A 65 13.14 5.18 5.54
CA LEU A 65 14.40 4.92 4.85
C LEU A 65 14.25 4.33 3.45
N GLY A 66 13.21 4.74 2.70
CA GLY A 66 12.94 4.20 1.37
C GLY A 66 12.13 2.91 1.33
N ALA A 67 11.99 2.21 2.46
CA ALA A 67 11.21 0.98 2.56
C ALA A 67 9.78 1.28 2.99
N ALA A 68 8.80 0.57 2.40
CA ALA A 68 7.42 0.67 2.81
C ALA A 68 7.21 -0.19 4.08
N VAL A 69 6.65 0.42 5.13
CA VAL A 69 6.55 -0.19 6.46
C VAL A 69 5.11 -0.36 6.96
N LYS A 70 4.14 0.25 6.27
CA LYS A 70 2.73 0.17 6.62
C LYS A 70 1.85 0.49 5.42
N VAL A 71 0.72 -0.22 5.29
CA VAL A 71 -0.34 0.12 4.34
C VAL A 71 -1.67 0.12 5.06
N THR A 72 -2.36 1.26 5.01
CA THR A 72 -3.67 1.44 5.63
C THR A 72 -4.71 1.82 4.60
N ARG A 73 -5.88 1.17 4.67
CA ARG A 73 -7.08 1.64 3.96
C ARG A 73 -7.50 2.98 4.55
N VAL A 74 -7.73 3.97 3.69
CA VAL A 74 -8.30 5.26 4.06
C VAL A 74 -9.81 5.16 3.91
N VAL A 75 -10.50 4.98 5.03
CA VAL A 75 -11.97 5.09 5.07
C VAL A 75 -12.33 6.57 5.17
N PRO A 76 -13.10 7.15 4.23
CA PRO A 76 -13.58 8.51 4.40
C PRO A 76 -14.48 8.55 5.63
N THR A 77 -14.10 9.33 6.64
CA THR A 77 -14.99 9.64 7.76
C THR A 77 -16.20 10.34 7.17
N THR A 78 -17.31 9.63 7.06
CA THR A 78 -18.60 10.22 6.71
C THR A 78 -19.04 11.01 7.93
N THR A 79 -18.65 12.28 8.02
CA THR A 79 -19.25 13.20 8.97
C THR A 79 -20.71 13.34 8.54
N SER A 80 -21.61 12.70 9.30
CA SER A 80 -23.06 12.90 9.19
C SER A 80 -23.46 14.26 9.72
#